data_AF-A0A812NVI6-F1
#
_entry.id   AF-A0A812NVI6-F1
#
_cell.length_a   1.000
_cell.length_b   1.000
_cell.length_c   1.000
_cell.angle_alpha   90.00
_cell.angle_beta   90.00
_cell.angle_gamma   90.00
#
_symmetry.space_group_name_H-M   'P 1'
#
loop_
_entity.id
_entity.type
_entity.pdbx_description
1 polymer ?
#
loop_
_entity_poly.entity_id
_entity_poly.type
_entity_poly.pdbx_seq_one_letter_code
_entity_poly.pdbx_strand_id
1 'polypeptide(L)'
;MPKRSISGDEAQDDVQTLCEERTWFDAEKHRSEIRTFLRGPKTTEKYGIIDLFGASAQMSKIWRKAGWEAFAFDIKSNPDHDMTSAKGFWTLCAAAKKLKKKGLIFGGPPCSLYVWISKSIHKRSQENKFVGDTSRLKVRMSNRIVANMVVFLEELAAVKEFFSITEQPSSSEMFKMRNTSAMVKKLKMESVWTWMGLFGHELPKATVLTGNLPSLPSLKRKMTSEWRKETSVFKHVLGLFLERHTSFKPLCPGLES
;
A
#
# COMPACT_ATOMS: atom_id res chain seq x y z
N MET A 1 -31.99 -17.43 9.39
CA MET A 1 -31.41 -16.79 8.19
C MET A 1 -30.51 -17.82 7.50
N PRO A 2 -30.72 -18.12 6.21
CA PRO A 2 -29.87 -19.09 5.51
C PRO A 2 -28.45 -18.55 5.38
N LYS A 3 -27.46 -19.36 5.76
CA LYS A 3 -26.04 -19.08 5.53
C LYS A 3 -25.80 -19.11 4.02
N ARG A 4 -25.61 -17.93 3.40
CA ARG A 4 -25.07 -17.87 2.04
C ARG A 4 -23.71 -18.55 2.05
N SER A 5 -23.58 -19.63 1.30
CA SER A 5 -22.29 -20.20 0.95
C SER A 5 -21.49 -19.13 0.22
N ILE A 6 -20.35 -18.75 0.81
CA ILE A 6 -19.42 -17.80 0.24
C ILE A 6 -18.69 -18.56 -0.88
N SER A 7 -19.09 -18.32 -2.13
CA SER A 7 -18.35 -18.77 -3.32
C SER A 7 -17.00 -18.05 -3.37
N GLY A 8 -15.97 -18.74 -3.88
CA GLY A 8 -14.54 -18.40 -3.81
C GLY A 8 -14.03 -17.10 -4.48
N ASP A 9 -14.81 -16.02 -4.46
CA ASP A 9 -14.45 -14.67 -4.95
C ASP A 9 -13.96 -13.72 -3.84
N GLU A 10 -13.72 -14.20 -2.61
CA GLU A 10 -13.12 -13.39 -1.53
C GLU A 10 -11.65 -12.99 -1.79
N ALA A 11 -11.07 -13.44 -2.91
CA ALA A 11 -9.65 -13.30 -3.23
C ALA A 11 -9.17 -11.86 -3.50
N GLN A 12 -10.04 -10.84 -3.53
CA GLN A 12 -9.66 -9.51 -4.03
C GLN A 12 -10.13 -8.29 -3.24
N ASP A 13 -10.58 -8.44 -1.99
CA ASP A 13 -10.84 -7.26 -1.16
C ASP A 13 -9.51 -6.68 -0.65
N ASP A 14 -9.19 -5.44 -1.03
CA ASP A 14 -8.03 -4.70 -0.53
C ASP A 14 -8.34 -3.96 0.79
N VAL A 15 -9.60 -3.86 1.19
CA VAL A 15 -10.04 -3.23 2.45
C VAL A 15 -10.47 -4.30 3.44
N GLN A 16 -9.62 -4.59 4.43
CA GLN A 16 -9.85 -5.67 5.39
C GLN A 16 -9.53 -5.25 6.83
N THR A 17 -10.23 -5.89 7.77
CA THR A 17 -10.04 -5.80 9.23
C THR A 17 -10.47 -7.12 9.85
N LEU A 18 -9.85 -7.50 10.95
CA LEU A 18 -10.30 -8.60 11.81
C LEU A 18 -11.03 -8.08 13.06
N CYS A 19 -11.12 -6.76 13.21
CA CYS A 19 -11.72 -6.10 14.36
C CYS A 19 -13.16 -5.68 14.09
N GLU A 20 -13.99 -5.75 15.12
CA GLU A 20 -15.30 -5.10 15.10
C GLU A 20 -15.13 -3.58 14.97
N GLU A 21 -16.04 -2.93 14.25
CA GLU A 21 -15.92 -1.49 13.96
C GLU A 21 -15.79 -0.63 15.24
N ARG A 22 -16.56 -0.97 16.28
CA ARG A 22 -16.52 -0.26 17.57
C ARG A 22 -15.17 -0.35 18.29
N THR A 23 -14.33 -1.31 17.91
CA THR A 23 -13.01 -1.53 18.51
C THR A 23 -11.87 -1.12 17.58
N TRP A 24 -12.16 -0.49 16.43
CA TRP A 24 -11.11 0.01 15.56
C TRP A 24 -10.24 1.04 16.29
N PHE A 25 -8.93 0.80 16.26
CA PHE A 25 -7.94 1.66 16.84
C PHE A 25 -7.94 3.01 16.14
N ASP A 26 -8.09 4.08 16.92
CA ASP A 26 -8.12 5.45 16.44
C ASP A 26 -6.80 6.15 16.77
N ALA A 27 -5.83 6.06 15.87
CA ALA A 27 -4.50 6.59 16.12
C ALA A 27 -4.50 8.10 16.42
N GLU A 28 -5.47 8.87 15.90
CA GLU A 28 -5.56 10.31 16.15
C GLU A 28 -5.77 10.62 17.64
N LYS A 29 -6.47 9.75 18.37
CA LYS A 29 -6.70 9.86 19.81
C LYS A 29 -5.49 9.50 20.67
N HIS A 30 -4.47 8.85 20.07
CA HIS A 30 -3.31 8.30 20.78
C HIS A 30 -1.97 8.93 20.35
N ARG A 31 -1.99 10.09 19.71
CA ARG A 31 -0.77 10.72 19.15
C ARG A 31 0.34 10.91 20.19
N SER A 32 -0.01 11.30 21.42
CA SER A 32 0.96 11.53 22.49
C SER A 32 1.64 10.23 22.92
N GLU A 33 0.86 9.18 23.09
CA GLU A 33 1.32 7.83 23.47
C GLU A 33 2.17 7.23 22.36
N ILE A 34 1.73 7.35 21.09
CA ILE A 34 2.47 6.88 19.92
C ILE A 34 3.83 7.55 19.85
N ARG A 35 3.87 8.88 19.97
CA ARG A 35 5.12 9.64 19.96
C ARG A 35 6.04 9.24 21.12
N THR A 36 5.47 9.09 22.32
CA THR A 36 6.23 8.67 23.51
C THR A 36 6.84 7.29 23.31
N PHE A 37 6.07 6.34 22.79
CA PHE A 37 6.54 4.99 22.49
C PHE A 37 7.68 5.00 21.46
N LEU A 38 7.52 5.75 20.37
CA LEU A 38 8.53 5.87 19.31
C LEU A 38 9.81 6.56 19.80
N ARG A 39 9.71 7.55 20.71
CA ARG A 39 10.86 8.20 21.38
C ARG A 39 11.52 7.38 22.47
N GLY A 40 10.82 6.39 23.02
CA GLY A 40 11.32 5.55 24.11
C GLY A 40 12.63 4.84 23.75
N PRO A 41 13.15 3.97 24.63
CA PRO A 41 14.49 3.40 24.52
C PRO A 41 14.83 2.95 23.10
N LYS A 42 16.04 3.32 22.64
CA LYS A 42 16.54 2.95 21.32
C LYS A 42 16.58 1.42 21.22
N THR A 43 15.99 0.90 20.17
CA THR A 43 16.10 -0.51 19.80
C THR A 43 17.23 -0.67 18.79
N THR A 44 17.86 -1.84 18.75
CA THR A 44 18.81 -2.17 17.68
C THR A 44 18.15 -1.97 16.31
N GLU A 45 18.76 -1.13 15.48
CA GLU A 45 18.30 -0.92 14.11
C GLU A 45 18.49 -2.21 13.31
N LYS A 46 17.44 -2.61 12.59
CA LYS A 46 17.38 -3.85 11.84
C LYS A 46 16.99 -3.59 10.39
N TYR A 47 15.84 -2.97 10.16
CA TYR A 47 15.19 -2.96 8.84
C TYR A 47 15.70 -1.84 7.93
N GLY A 48 16.10 -2.18 6.70
CA GLY A 48 16.32 -1.19 5.64
C GLY A 48 15.00 -0.68 5.06
N ILE A 49 13.97 -1.52 5.02
CA ILE A 49 12.63 -1.20 4.52
C ILE A 49 11.51 -1.76 5.41
N ILE A 50 10.43 -0.99 5.54
CA ILE A 50 9.10 -1.48 5.92
C ILE A 50 8.20 -1.44 4.68
N ASP A 51 7.72 -2.60 4.27
CA ASP A 51 6.80 -2.83 3.16
C ASP A 51 5.37 -2.84 3.72
N LEU A 52 4.79 -1.64 3.79
CA LEU A 52 3.52 -1.34 4.43
C LEU A 52 2.35 -1.63 3.47
N PHE A 53 1.44 -2.51 3.86
CA PHE A 53 0.40 -3.09 2.98
C PHE A 53 1.00 -3.98 1.87
N GLY A 54 2.13 -4.64 2.18
CA GLY A 54 2.85 -5.51 1.26
C GLY A 54 2.29 -6.93 1.21
N ALA A 55 1.03 -7.12 0.80
CA ALA A 55 0.36 -8.44 0.79
C ALA A 55 1.19 -9.59 0.18
N SER A 56 1.86 -9.35 -0.95
CA SER A 56 2.74 -10.32 -1.63
C SER A 56 4.21 -10.27 -1.17
N ALA A 57 4.53 -9.32 -0.28
CA ALA A 57 5.84 -8.98 0.26
C ALA A 57 6.92 -8.79 -0.82
N GLN A 58 6.54 -8.37 -2.03
CA GLN A 58 7.47 -8.29 -3.16
C GLN A 58 8.58 -7.27 -2.91
N MET A 59 8.27 -6.10 -2.35
CA MET A 59 9.29 -5.11 -1.99
C MET A 59 10.23 -5.68 -0.94
N SER A 60 9.70 -6.35 0.09
CA SER A 60 10.54 -7.02 1.09
C SER A 60 11.45 -8.10 0.48
N LYS A 61 10.96 -8.92 -0.45
CA LYS A 61 11.75 -9.95 -1.13
C LYS A 61 12.90 -9.35 -1.94
N ILE A 62 12.63 -8.28 -2.70
CA ILE A 62 13.64 -7.56 -3.49
C ILE A 62 14.74 -7.01 -2.60
N TRP A 63 14.38 -6.37 -1.47
CA TRP A 63 15.35 -5.80 -0.54
C TRP A 63 16.20 -6.86 0.16
N ARG A 64 15.60 -7.99 0.57
CA ARG A 64 16.35 -9.13 1.13
C ARG A 64 17.34 -9.71 0.13
N LYS A 65 16.94 -9.85 -1.14
CA LYS A 65 17.86 -10.30 -2.20
C LYS A 65 19.04 -9.34 -2.39
N ALA A 66 18.83 -8.04 -2.13
CA ALA A 66 19.89 -7.02 -2.14
C ALA A 66 20.70 -6.95 -0.82
N GLY A 67 20.53 -7.89 0.11
CA GLY A 67 21.28 -7.96 1.37
C GLY A 67 20.70 -7.10 2.50
N TRP A 68 19.49 -6.56 2.35
CA TRP A 68 18.84 -5.75 3.37
C TRP A 68 17.75 -6.51 4.13
N GLU A 69 17.74 -6.33 5.45
CA GLU A 69 16.62 -6.75 6.29
C GLU A 69 15.35 -5.95 5.95
N ALA A 70 14.21 -6.65 5.85
CA ALA A 70 12.93 -6.07 5.43
C ALA A 70 11.76 -6.61 6.25
N PHE A 71 10.86 -5.72 6.64
CA PHE A 71 9.64 -6.05 7.39
C PHE A 71 8.41 -5.83 6.51
N ALA A 72 7.67 -6.91 6.22
CA ALA A 72 6.39 -6.83 5.52
C ALA A 72 5.25 -6.72 6.54
N PHE A 73 4.42 -5.69 6.39
CA PHE A 73 3.26 -5.45 7.25
C PHE A 73 1.99 -5.49 6.41
N ASP A 74 1.24 -6.59 6.50
CA ASP A 74 -0.05 -6.75 5.82
C ASP A 74 -0.91 -7.80 6.53
N ILE A 75 -2.19 -7.51 6.71
CA ILE A 75 -3.16 -8.38 7.39
C ILE A 75 -3.34 -9.73 6.68
N LYS A 76 -3.19 -9.79 5.36
CA LYS A 76 -3.27 -11.03 4.57
C LYS A 76 -2.10 -11.97 4.84
N SER A 77 -0.94 -11.40 5.17
CA SER A 77 0.27 -12.16 5.49
C SER A 77 0.31 -12.59 6.96
N ASN A 78 -0.25 -11.77 7.85
CA ASN A 78 -0.31 -12.03 9.28
C ASN A 78 -1.52 -11.30 9.89
N PRO A 79 -2.47 -12.01 10.51
CA PRO A 79 -3.61 -11.43 11.24
C PRO A 79 -3.22 -10.35 12.26
N ASP A 80 -2.04 -10.48 12.87
CA ASP A 80 -1.53 -9.51 13.84
C ASP A 80 -1.05 -8.20 13.22
N HIS A 81 -1.05 -8.10 11.88
CA HIS A 81 -0.69 -6.89 11.13
C HIS A 81 -1.92 -6.10 10.65
N ASP A 82 -3.05 -6.22 11.36
CA ASP A 82 -4.23 -5.39 11.12
C ASP A 82 -4.00 -3.94 11.61
N MET A 83 -3.84 -2.99 10.67
CA MET A 83 -3.67 -1.55 10.93
C MET A 83 -4.84 -0.93 11.72
N THR A 84 -6.03 -1.52 11.65
CA THR A 84 -7.21 -1.06 12.38
C THR A 84 -7.30 -1.66 13.79
N SER A 85 -6.44 -2.62 14.13
CA SER A 85 -6.33 -3.17 15.48
C SER A 85 -5.28 -2.41 16.29
N ALA A 86 -5.46 -2.31 17.60
CA ALA A 86 -4.43 -1.73 18.48
C ALA A 86 -3.13 -2.55 18.39
N LYS A 87 -3.23 -3.88 18.44
CA LYS A 87 -2.09 -4.80 18.37
C LYS A 87 -1.28 -4.60 17.08
N GLY A 88 -1.93 -4.54 15.93
CA GLY A 88 -1.26 -4.36 14.64
C GLY A 88 -0.66 -2.98 14.48
N PHE A 89 -1.37 -1.92 14.92
CA PHE A 89 -0.81 -0.57 14.91
C PHE A 89 0.46 -0.46 15.76
N TRP A 90 0.45 -1.01 16.98
CA TRP A 90 1.62 -1.01 17.86
C TRP A 90 2.75 -1.93 17.36
N THR A 91 2.42 -3.03 16.68
CA THR A 91 3.40 -3.89 16.00
C THR A 91 4.13 -3.12 14.91
N LEU A 92 3.41 -2.33 14.10
CA LEU A 92 4.03 -1.45 13.11
C LEU A 92 4.93 -0.39 13.77
N CYS A 93 4.48 0.24 14.86
CA CYS A 93 5.30 1.18 15.62
C CYS A 93 6.59 0.53 16.14
N ALA A 94 6.51 -0.70 16.66
CA ALA A 94 7.67 -1.45 17.13
C ALA A 94 8.65 -1.79 16.00
N ALA A 95 8.14 -2.13 14.80
CA ALA A 95 8.96 -2.32 13.62
C ALA A 95 9.64 -1.02 13.18
N ALA A 96 8.92 0.11 13.22
CA ALA A 96 9.45 1.43 12.87
C ALA A 96 10.59 1.90 13.79
N LYS A 97 10.54 1.56 15.08
CA LYS A 97 11.68 1.81 15.99
C LYS A 97 12.96 1.12 15.51
N LYS A 98 12.82 -0.08 14.95
CA LYS A 98 13.91 -0.88 14.36
C LYS A 98 14.25 -0.51 12.92
N LEU A 99 13.57 0.46 12.29
CA LEU A 99 13.97 0.96 10.98
C LEU A 99 15.36 1.60 11.08
N LYS A 100 16.24 1.40 10.10
CA LYS A 100 17.54 2.08 10.05
C LYS A 100 17.34 3.58 9.88
N LYS A 101 18.29 4.40 10.33
CA LYS A 101 18.32 5.84 9.97
C LYS A 101 18.25 5.98 8.45
N LYS A 102 17.36 6.86 7.95
CA LYS A 102 17.10 7.01 6.50
C LYS A 102 16.63 5.72 5.80
N GLY A 103 16.10 4.75 6.56
CA GLY A 103 15.39 3.60 6.00
C GLY A 103 14.12 4.02 5.27
N LEU A 104 13.60 3.11 4.45
CA LEU A 104 12.43 3.37 3.61
C LEU A 104 11.16 2.75 4.23
N ILE A 105 10.05 3.49 4.18
CA ILE A 105 8.71 2.94 4.33
C ILE A 105 8.04 3.06 2.97
N PHE A 106 7.80 1.93 2.33
CA PHE A 106 7.09 1.88 1.06
C PHE A 106 5.72 1.30 1.33
N GLY A 107 4.63 1.94 0.87
CA GLY A 107 3.32 1.32 1.03
C GLY A 107 2.27 1.68 -0.01
N GLY A 108 1.41 0.70 -0.29
CA GLY A 108 0.26 0.83 -1.16
C GLY A 108 -1.02 0.62 -0.35
N PRO A 109 -1.53 1.64 0.38
CA PRO A 109 -2.76 1.49 1.14
C PRO A 109 -3.94 1.15 0.20
N PRO A 110 -5.04 0.61 0.74
CA PRO A 110 -6.19 0.20 -0.05
C PRO A 110 -6.65 1.33 -0.97
N CYS A 111 -6.82 1.03 -2.26
CA CYS A 111 -6.99 2.02 -3.31
C CYS A 111 -8.33 1.89 -4.05
N SER A 112 -8.95 0.71 -4.03
CA SER A 112 -10.17 0.41 -4.80
C SER A 112 -11.32 1.36 -4.51
N LEU A 113 -11.40 1.90 -3.29
CA LEU A 113 -12.42 2.85 -2.85
C LEU A 113 -12.11 4.32 -3.16
N TYR A 114 -10.91 4.63 -3.66
CA TYR A 114 -10.43 5.99 -3.90
C TYR A 114 -10.25 6.34 -5.39
N VAL A 115 -10.31 5.36 -6.29
CA VAL A 115 -10.14 5.58 -7.73
C VAL A 115 -11.38 6.20 -8.39
N TRP A 116 -11.16 6.92 -9.49
CA TRP A 116 -12.25 7.61 -10.20
C TRP A 116 -13.41 6.69 -10.62
N ILE A 117 -13.13 5.44 -10.99
CA ILE A 117 -14.13 4.47 -11.46
C ILE A 117 -15.16 4.16 -10.38
N SER A 118 -14.72 4.04 -9.13
CA SER A 118 -15.59 3.70 -7.99
C SER A 118 -16.09 4.93 -7.22
N LYS A 119 -15.63 6.13 -7.61
CA LYS A 119 -15.94 7.40 -6.94
C LYS A 119 -17.44 7.65 -6.80
N SER A 120 -18.22 7.42 -7.85
CA SER A 120 -19.69 7.62 -7.83
C SER A 120 -20.39 6.65 -6.89
N ILE A 121 -19.91 5.40 -6.82
CA ILE A 121 -20.44 4.36 -5.94
C ILE A 121 -20.17 4.69 -4.47
N HIS A 122 -18.95 5.15 -4.16
CA HIS A 122 -18.55 5.52 -2.80
C HIS A 122 -18.85 6.98 -2.46
N LYS A 123 -19.47 7.73 -3.37
CA LYS A 123 -19.84 9.14 -3.25
C LYS A 123 -18.71 10.04 -2.73
N ARG A 124 -17.45 9.77 -3.07
CA ARG A 124 -16.34 10.67 -2.70
C ARG A 124 -16.43 11.91 -3.59
N SER A 125 -16.41 13.11 -3.02
CA SER A 125 -16.53 14.35 -3.78
C SER A 125 -15.90 15.52 -3.03
N GLN A 126 -15.78 16.67 -3.70
CA GLN A 126 -15.25 17.87 -3.05
C GLN A 126 -16.15 18.32 -1.89
N GLU A 127 -17.48 18.20 -2.06
CA GLU A 127 -18.51 18.63 -1.10
C GLU A 127 -18.39 17.87 0.23
N ASN A 128 -18.06 16.58 0.19
CA ASN A 128 -17.80 15.79 1.39
C ASN A 128 -16.31 15.66 1.73
N LYS A 129 -15.45 16.52 1.18
CA LYS A 129 -13.99 16.52 1.45
C LYS A 129 -13.35 15.16 1.16
N PHE A 130 -13.87 14.45 0.16
CA PHE A 130 -13.45 13.15 -0.32
C PHE A 130 -13.58 12.00 0.70
N VAL A 131 -14.33 12.17 1.79
CA VAL A 131 -14.52 11.09 2.79
C VAL A 131 -15.46 9.99 2.32
N GLY A 132 -16.32 10.27 1.34
CA GLY A 132 -17.26 9.31 0.77
C GLY A 132 -18.53 9.11 1.60
N ASP A 133 -19.31 8.10 1.21
CA ASP A 133 -20.53 7.67 1.87
C ASP A 133 -20.21 6.88 3.16
N THR A 134 -20.10 7.60 4.28
CA THR A 134 -19.79 7.00 5.58
C THR A 134 -20.94 6.17 6.15
N SER A 135 -22.09 6.02 5.49
CA SER A 135 -23.06 4.99 5.85
C SER A 135 -22.55 3.57 5.52
N ARG A 136 -21.55 3.46 4.62
CA ARG A 136 -20.96 2.19 4.18
C ARG A 136 -19.74 1.79 5.00
N LEU A 137 -19.76 0.57 5.55
CA LEU A 137 -18.68 0.03 6.39
C LEU A 137 -17.30 0.09 5.72
N LYS A 138 -17.18 -0.36 4.46
CA LYS A 138 -15.89 -0.34 3.74
C LYS A 138 -15.33 1.07 3.54
N VAL A 139 -16.19 2.08 3.34
CA VAL A 139 -15.76 3.48 3.22
C VAL A 139 -15.18 3.95 4.55
N ARG A 140 -15.88 3.69 5.67
CA ARG A 140 -15.36 4.02 7.01
C ARG A 140 -14.06 3.28 7.32
N MET A 141 -13.96 1.99 6.99
CA MET A 141 -12.75 1.18 7.20
C MET A 141 -11.57 1.71 6.40
N SER A 142 -11.74 1.98 5.10
CA SER A 142 -10.68 2.54 4.26
C SER A 142 -10.22 3.91 4.76
N ASN A 143 -11.14 4.77 5.23
CA ASN A 143 -10.78 6.05 5.84
C ASN A 143 -9.98 5.84 7.13
N ARG A 144 -10.36 4.85 7.95
CA ARG A 144 -9.68 4.52 9.20
C ARG A 144 -8.25 4.01 8.96
N ILE A 145 -8.05 3.11 8.00
CA ILE A 145 -6.71 2.61 7.61
C ILE A 145 -5.82 3.78 7.18
N VAL A 146 -6.32 4.66 6.30
CA VAL A 146 -5.56 5.82 5.82
C VAL A 146 -5.27 6.83 6.94
N ALA A 147 -6.24 7.11 7.82
CA ALA A 147 -6.03 7.99 8.97
C ALA A 147 -4.96 7.44 9.93
N ASN A 148 -4.99 6.15 10.23
CA ASN A 148 -3.98 5.50 11.06
C ASN A 148 -2.59 5.56 10.40
N MET A 149 -2.48 5.26 9.11
CA MET A 149 -1.23 5.41 8.37
C MET A 149 -0.67 6.85 8.43
N VAL A 150 -1.53 7.85 8.24
CA VAL A 150 -1.15 9.27 8.31
C VAL A 150 -0.58 9.60 9.69
N VAL A 151 -1.28 9.23 10.77
CA VAL A 151 -0.80 9.49 12.14
C VAL A 151 0.53 8.79 12.39
N PHE A 152 0.65 7.51 12.01
CA PHE A 152 1.89 6.75 12.15
C PHE A 152 3.08 7.45 11.48
N LEU A 153 2.95 7.86 10.22
CA LEU A 153 4.01 8.53 9.47
C LEU A 153 4.36 9.90 10.08
N GLU A 154 3.35 10.66 10.50
CA GLU A 154 3.54 11.97 11.11
C GLU A 154 4.23 11.91 12.48
N GLU A 155 3.85 10.96 13.33
CA GLU A 155 4.45 10.80 14.66
C GLU A 155 5.85 10.18 14.57
N LEU A 156 6.10 9.31 13.59
CA LEU A 156 7.45 8.82 13.30
C LEU A 156 8.36 9.97 12.80
N ALA A 157 7.85 10.82 11.91
CA ALA A 157 8.61 11.98 11.40
C ALA A 157 8.97 12.99 12.49
N ALA A 158 8.19 13.05 13.58
CA ALA A 158 8.48 13.91 14.72
C ALA A 158 9.65 13.42 15.59
N VAL A 159 10.16 12.21 15.35
CA VAL A 159 11.15 11.57 16.24
C VAL A 159 12.30 10.91 15.50
N LYS A 160 12.15 10.64 14.19
CA LYS A 160 13.13 9.90 13.39
C LYS A 160 13.14 10.40 11.94
N GLU A 161 14.34 10.46 11.37
CA GLU A 161 14.53 10.71 9.95
C GLU A 161 14.38 9.39 9.17
N PHE A 162 13.49 9.38 8.18
CA PHE A 162 13.22 8.25 7.30
C PHE A 162 12.70 8.73 5.94
N PHE A 163 12.71 7.85 4.95
CA PHE A 163 12.05 8.07 3.68
C PHE A 163 10.72 7.31 3.63
N SER A 164 9.72 7.91 3.02
CA SER A 164 8.41 7.32 2.82
C SER A 164 8.02 7.46 1.35
N ILE A 165 7.46 6.40 0.77
CA ILE A 165 6.80 6.42 -0.54
C ILE A 165 5.45 5.74 -0.38
N THR A 166 4.40 6.45 -0.76
CA THR A 166 3.04 5.91 -0.84
C THR A 166 2.65 5.79 -2.31
N GLU A 167 2.40 4.56 -2.75
CA GLU A 167 1.90 4.25 -4.10
C GLU A 167 0.37 4.32 -4.11
N GLN A 168 -0.17 4.94 -5.16
CA GLN A 168 -1.59 4.92 -5.46
C GLN A 168 -1.81 4.92 -6.98
N PRO A 169 -2.96 4.41 -7.47
CA PRO A 169 -3.38 4.67 -8.85
C PRO A 169 -3.39 6.17 -9.14
N SER A 170 -3.03 6.56 -10.37
CA SER A 170 -2.92 7.98 -10.77
C SER A 170 -4.22 8.79 -10.63
N SER A 171 -5.35 8.10 -10.54
CA SER A 171 -6.69 8.66 -10.40
C SER A 171 -7.22 8.65 -8.97
N SER A 172 -6.41 8.21 -8.00
CA SER A 172 -6.81 8.13 -6.61
C SER A 172 -7.11 9.51 -6.04
N GLU A 173 -8.26 9.63 -5.36
CA GLU A 173 -8.64 10.83 -4.62
C GLU A 173 -8.15 10.80 -3.17
N MET A 174 -7.44 9.75 -2.76
CA MET A 174 -6.94 9.59 -1.39
C MET A 174 -6.13 10.81 -0.93
N PHE A 175 -5.25 11.35 -1.79
CA PHE A 175 -4.42 12.52 -1.46
C PHE A 175 -5.17 13.86 -1.48
N LYS A 176 -6.44 13.88 -1.90
CA LYS A 176 -7.30 15.07 -1.81
C LYS A 176 -7.98 15.18 -0.44
N MET A 177 -7.96 14.12 0.37
CA MET A 177 -8.46 14.18 1.75
C MET A 177 -7.62 15.14 2.60
N ARG A 178 -8.24 15.75 3.60
CA ARG A 178 -7.57 16.76 4.45
C ARG A 178 -6.35 16.20 5.19
N ASN A 179 -6.46 15.00 5.74
CA ASN A 179 -5.38 14.40 6.54
C ASN A 179 -4.18 13.99 5.68
N THR A 180 -4.41 13.38 4.52
CA THR A 180 -3.33 12.98 3.59
C THR A 180 -2.67 14.17 2.93
N SER A 181 -3.42 15.19 2.51
CA SER A 181 -2.83 16.43 1.97
C SER A 181 -2.00 17.18 3.02
N ALA A 182 -2.47 17.23 4.27
CA ALA A 182 -1.69 17.78 5.38
C ALA A 182 -0.40 16.99 5.63
N MET A 183 -0.47 15.66 5.62
CA MET A 183 0.70 14.78 5.73
C MET A 183 1.71 15.04 4.60
N VAL A 184 1.27 15.09 3.35
CA VAL A 184 2.14 15.36 2.18
C VAL A 184 2.91 16.67 2.37
N LYS A 185 2.22 17.74 2.79
CA LYS A 185 2.86 19.03 3.09
C LYS A 185 3.83 18.93 4.26
N LYS A 186 3.43 18.30 5.36
CA LYS A 186 4.22 18.19 6.60
C LYS A 186 5.50 17.39 6.38
N LEU A 187 5.43 16.31 5.62
CA LEU A 187 6.57 15.42 5.33
C LEU A 187 7.38 15.88 4.11
N LYS A 188 7.04 17.02 3.51
CA LYS A 188 7.67 17.56 2.29
C LYS A 188 7.74 16.52 1.17
N MET A 189 6.62 15.82 0.97
CA MET A 189 6.52 14.79 -0.05
C MET A 189 6.24 15.41 -1.42
N GLU A 190 6.84 14.83 -2.45
CA GLU A 190 6.59 15.14 -3.85
C GLU A 190 5.87 13.97 -4.51
N SER A 191 5.05 14.28 -5.52
CA SER A 191 4.34 13.27 -6.31
C SER A 191 4.99 13.09 -7.68
N VAL A 192 5.34 11.85 -7.99
CA VAL A 192 5.89 11.45 -9.27
C VAL A 192 4.92 10.51 -9.94
N TRP A 193 4.48 10.90 -11.14
CA TRP A 193 3.64 10.05 -11.97
C TRP A 193 4.49 9.15 -12.86
N THR A 194 4.10 7.89 -12.96
CA THR A 194 4.79 6.90 -13.79
C THR A 194 3.87 5.76 -14.23
N TRP A 195 4.38 4.85 -15.05
CA TRP A 195 3.66 3.66 -15.52
C TRP A 195 4.36 2.40 -15.03
N MET A 196 3.63 1.52 -14.36
CA MET A 196 4.20 0.29 -13.80
C MET A 196 4.77 -0.63 -14.89
N GLY A 197 4.19 -0.62 -16.09
CA GLY A 197 4.70 -1.42 -17.21
C GLY A 197 6.11 -1.03 -17.66
N LEU A 198 6.52 0.22 -17.45
CA LEU A 198 7.90 0.67 -17.72
C LEU A 198 8.93 0.13 -16.71
N PHE A 199 8.46 -0.62 -15.72
CA PHE A 199 9.24 -1.33 -14.71
C PHE A 199 8.95 -2.84 -14.73
N GLY A 200 8.42 -3.36 -15.83
CA GLY A 200 8.20 -4.80 -16.02
C GLY A 200 6.90 -5.36 -15.42
N HIS A 201 5.98 -4.51 -14.98
CA HIS A 201 4.66 -4.98 -14.55
C HIS A 201 3.80 -5.37 -15.77
N GLU A 202 3.06 -6.48 -15.67
CA GLU A 202 2.26 -7.03 -16.78
C GLU A 202 1.23 -6.04 -17.31
N LEU A 203 0.60 -5.29 -16.40
CA LEU A 203 -0.35 -4.24 -16.74
C LEU A 203 0.34 -2.87 -16.76
N PRO A 204 0.23 -2.09 -17.86
CA PRO A 204 0.70 -0.71 -17.93
C PRO A 204 -0.25 0.21 -17.16
N LYS A 205 -0.35 0.00 -15.84
CA LYS A 205 -1.17 0.83 -14.95
C LYS A 205 -0.42 2.12 -14.65
N ALA A 206 -1.10 3.25 -14.84
CA ALA A 206 -0.61 4.53 -14.38
C ALA A 206 -0.70 4.62 -12.85
N THR A 207 0.39 5.02 -12.22
CA THR A 207 0.49 5.16 -10.77
C THR A 207 1.11 6.52 -10.42
N VAL A 208 0.81 6.98 -9.21
CA VAL A 208 1.49 8.10 -8.57
C VAL A 208 2.23 7.59 -7.34
N LEU A 209 3.51 7.90 -7.28
CA LEU A 209 4.36 7.68 -6.12
C LEU A 209 4.47 9.02 -5.38
N THR A 210 3.96 9.08 -4.15
CA THR A 210 4.05 10.29 -3.32
C THR A 210 4.98 10.03 -2.16
N GLY A 211 6.08 10.77 -2.07
CA GLY A 211 7.11 10.48 -1.08
C GLY A 211 8.18 11.55 -0.95
N ASN A 212 9.08 11.37 0.02
CA ASN A 212 10.16 12.31 0.33
C ASN A 212 11.56 11.73 0.05
N LEU A 213 11.65 10.66 -0.74
CA LEU A 213 12.91 10.08 -1.17
C LEU A 213 13.58 11.04 -2.18
N PRO A 214 14.84 11.49 -1.97
CA PRO A 214 15.49 12.48 -2.86
C PRO A 214 15.59 12.04 -4.32
N SER A 215 15.71 10.73 -4.57
CA SER A 215 15.76 10.17 -5.92
C SER A 215 14.39 9.91 -6.53
N LEU A 216 13.28 10.19 -5.84
CA LEU A 216 11.93 9.94 -6.33
C LEU A 216 11.66 10.55 -7.72
N PRO A 217 12.08 11.80 -8.03
CA PRO A 217 11.89 12.40 -9.36
C PRO A 217 12.48 11.58 -10.51
N SER A 218 13.53 10.80 -10.27
CA SER A 218 14.17 9.94 -11.28
C SER A 218 13.28 8.78 -11.74
N LEU A 219 12.21 8.45 -10.98
CA LEU A 219 11.25 7.41 -11.34
C LEU A 219 10.18 7.89 -12.33
N LYS A 220 10.17 9.19 -12.66
CA LYS A 220 9.23 9.77 -13.62
C LYS A 220 9.53 9.21 -15.01
N ARG A 221 8.59 8.44 -15.55
CA ARG A 221 8.68 7.95 -16.93
C ARG A 221 7.39 8.25 -17.68
N LYS A 222 7.51 8.78 -18.89
CA LYS A 222 6.37 8.97 -19.80
C LYS A 222 6.26 7.74 -20.69
N MET A 223 5.04 7.23 -20.83
CA MET A 223 4.74 6.20 -21.80
C MET A 223 4.65 6.83 -23.19
N THR A 224 5.65 6.56 -24.03
CA THR A 224 5.73 7.07 -25.40
C THR A 224 4.76 6.33 -26.33
N SER A 225 4.50 6.88 -27.52
CA SER A 225 3.67 6.26 -28.55
C SER A 225 4.23 4.91 -28.99
N GLU A 226 5.55 4.80 -29.10
CA GLU A 226 6.27 3.61 -29.55
C GLU A 226 6.07 2.48 -28.54
N TRP A 227 6.22 2.78 -27.25
CA TRP A 227 6.02 1.80 -26.20
C TRP A 227 4.58 1.29 -26.12
N ARG A 228 3.59 2.16 -26.39
CA ARG A 228 2.18 1.74 -26.49
C ARG A 228 1.96 0.76 -27.63
N LYS A 229 2.63 0.96 -28.77
CA LYS A 229 2.57 0.03 -29.90
C LYS A 229 3.19 -1.31 -29.51
N GLU A 230 4.38 -1.33 -28.90
CA GLU A 230 5.05 -2.55 -28.43
C GLU A 230 4.21 -3.34 -27.42
N THR A 231 3.59 -2.67 -26.45
CA THR A 231 2.70 -3.34 -25.48
C THR A 231 1.38 -3.82 -26.09
N SER A 232 0.86 -3.15 -27.11
CA SER A 232 -0.31 -3.65 -27.86
C SER A 232 0.00 -4.93 -28.62
N VAL A 233 1.22 -5.03 -29.19
CA VAL A 233 1.72 -6.23 -29.85
C VAL A 233 1.95 -7.35 -28.84
N PHE A 234 2.50 -7.03 -27.67
CA PHE A 234 2.69 -8.01 -26.59
C PHE A 234 1.37 -8.60 -26.09
N LYS A 235 0.28 -7.79 -26.03
CA LYS A 235 -1.06 -8.29 -25.73
C LYS A 235 -1.64 -9.19 -26.84
N HIS A 236 -1.28 -8.95 -28.10
CA HIS A 236 -1.70 -9.80 -29.22
C HIS A 236 -0.95 -11.14 -29.20
N VAL A 237 0.35 -11.13 -28.92
CA VAL A 237 1.16 -12.36 -28.79
C VAL A 237 0.79 -13.16 -27.53
N LEU A 238 0.58 -12.50 -26.39
CA LEU A 238 0.15 -13.16 -25.15
C LEU A 238 -1.30 -13.64 -25.23
N GLY A 239 -2.17 -12.92 -25.95
CA GLY A 239 -3.53 -13.38 -26.29
C GLY A 239 -3.52 -14.65 -27.14
N LEU A 240 -2.67 -14.69 -28.18
CA LEU A 240 -2.46 -15.89 -29.00
C LEU A 240 -1.79 -17.05 -28.24
N PHE A 241 -0.97 -16.75 -27.24
CA PHE A 241 -0.32 -17.75 -26.39
C PHE A 241 -1.28 -18.33 -25.33
N LEU A 242 -2.16 -17.50 -24.77
CA LEU A 242 -3.18 -17.92 -23.80
C LEU A 242 -4.36 -18.65 -24.46
N GLU A 243 -4.75 -18.28 -25.69
CA GLU A 243 -5.74 -19.03 -26.49
C GLU A 243 -5.24 -20.41 -26.92
N ARG A 244 -3.91 -20.64 -26.99
CA ARG A 244 -3.33 -21.94 -27.36
C ARG A 244 -3.08 -22.89 -26.18
N HIS A 245 -3.28 -22.46 -24.93
CA HIS A 245 -2.90 -23.24 -23.74
C HIS A 245 -4.03 -23.39 -22.70
N THR A 246 -5.26 -23.64 -23.14
CA THR A 246 -6.35 -24.21 -22.29
C THR A 246 -6.22 -25.71 -22.04
N SER A 247 -5.04 -26.29 -22.27
CA SER A 247 -4.75 -27.70 -21.98
C SER A 247 -3.27 -27.88 -21.61
N PHE A 248 -2.88 -27.42 -20.42
CA PHE A 248 -1.56 -27.67 -19.87
C PHE A 248 -1.63 -28.74 -18.76
N LYS A 249 -1.14 -29.95 -19.08
CA LYS A 249 -0.70 -30.94 -18.08
C LYS A 249 0.65 -30.48 -17.50
N PRO A 250 0.90 -30.65 -16.19
CA PRO A 250 2.19 -30.29 -15.62
C PRO A 250 3.28 -31.24 -16.11
N LEU A 251 4.37 -30.68 -16.63
CA LEU A 251 5.61 -31.37 -16.95
C LEU A 251 6.67 -30.97 -15.93
N CYS A 252 6.93 -31.85 -14.97
CA CYS A 252 8.22 -31.90 -14.27
C CYS A 252 8.67 -33.35 -14.17
N PRO A 253 9.60 -33.80 -15.04
CA PRO A 253 10.46 -34.92 -14.74
C PRO A 253 11.82 -34.42 -14.23
N GLY A 254 12.25 -34.95 -13.09
CA GLY A 254 13.66 -35.22 -12.78
C GLY A 254 14.57 -34.03 -12.43
N LEU A 255 14.90 -33.92 -11.14
CA LEU A 255 16.17 -33.38 -10.67
C LEU A 255 16.66 -34.28 -9.52
N GLU A 256 17.40 -35.32 -9.90
CA GLU A 256 18.38 -35.98 -9.05
C GLU A 256 19.73 -35.30 -9.29
N SER A 257 20.26 -34.63 -8.27
CA SER A 257 21.64 -34.71 -7.74
C SER A 257 21.81 -33.72 -6.60
#